data_AF-A0A1Z9RJM1-F1
#
_entry.id   AF-A0A1Z9RJM1-F1
#
_cell.length_a   1.000
_cell.length_b   1.000
_cell.length_c   1.000
_cell.angle_alpha   90.00
_cell.angle_beta   90.00
_cell.angle_gamma   90.00
#
_symmetry.space_group_name_H-M   'P 1'
#
loop_
_entity.id
_entity.type
_entity.pdbx_description
1 polymer ?
#
loop_
_entity_poly.entity_id
_entity_poly.type
_entity_poly.pdbx_seq_one_letter_code
_entity_poly.pdbx_strand_id
1 'polypeptide(L)'
;LWPKIIETSVIYREPHRVVFYLVELASILHMFWNMGKTNKDYRIVCEKNIKLTNARLILIEAVQAVLKSGLKILSIKPVEKM
;
A
#
# COMPACT_ATOMS: atom_id res chain seq x y z
N LEU A 1 -11.18 -2.25 -5.26
CA LEU A 1 -10.78 -2.86 -3.95
C LEU A 1 -10.00 -4.14 -4.21
N TRP A 2 -9.03 -4.46 -3.36
CA TRP A 2 -8.08 -5.56 -3.57
C TRP A 2 -8.71 -6.92 -3.96
N PRO A 3 -9.74 -7.45 -3.26
CA PRO A 3 -10.34 -8.73 -3.63
C PRO A 3 -10.94 -8.74 -5.05
N LYS A 4 -11.55 -7.62 -5.46
CA LYS A 4 -12.16 -7.51 -6.78
C LYS A 4 -11.13 -7.54 -7.92
N ILE A 5 -9.93 -7.01 -7.66
CA ILE A 5 -8.83 -7.07 -8.63
C ILE A 5 -8.40 -8.53 -8.82
N ILE A 6 -8.29 -9.31 -7.75
CA ILE A 6 -7.99 -10.75 -7.85
C ILE A 6 -9.09 -11.47 -8.65
N GLU A 7 -10.36 -11.32 -8.27
CA GLU A 7 -11.49 -11.97 -8.94
C GLU A 7 -11.51 -11.69 -10.44
N THR A 8 -11.40 -10.41 -10.82
CA THR A 8 -11.43 -10.03 -12.23
C THR A 8 -10.20 -10.51 -13.00
N SER A 9 -9.03 -10.52 -12.37
CA SER A 9 -7.81 -11.09 -12.97
C SER A 9 -7.99 -12.58 -13.28
N VAL A 10 -8.67 -13.33 -12.42
CA VAL A 10 -8.97 -14.75 -12.63
C VAL A 10 -10.01 -14.93 -13.74
N ILE A 11 -11.15 -14.22 -13.67
CA ILE A 11 -12.24 -14.33 -14.65
C ILE A 11 -11.76 -14.08 -16.08
N TYR A 12 -10.96 -13.03 -16.27
CA TYR A 12 -10.47 -12.63 -17.59
C TYR A 12 -9.13 -13.27 -17.97
N ARG A 13 -8.50 -14.05 -17.07
CA ARG A 13 -7.17 -14.65 -17.26
C ARG A 13 -6.08 -13.61 -17.53
N GLU A 14 -6.15 -12.50 -16.80
CA GLU A 14 -5.29 -11.33 -16.96
C GLU A 14 -4.49 -11.07 -15.68
N PRO A 15 -3.44 -11.88 -15.38
CA PRO A 15 -2.69 -11.78 -14.13
C PRO A 15 -1.92 -10.45 -13.99
N HIS A 16 -1.64 -9.77 -15.11
CA HIS A 16 -0.99 -8.46 -15.11
C HIS A 16 -1.78 -7.38 -14.36
N ARG A 17 -3.12 -7.51 -14.24
CA ARG A 17 -3.95 -6.58 -13.46
C ARG A 17 -3.55 -6.54 -11.99
N VAL A 18 -3.14 -7.68 -11.41
CA VAL A 18 -2.60 -7.74 -10.05
C VAL A 18 -1.33 -6.92 -9.96
N VAL A 19 -0.40 -7.08 -10.91
CA VAL A 19 0.87 -6.36 -10.93
C VAL A 19 0.64 -4.85 -11.03
N PHE A 20 -0.20 -4.41 -11.97
CA PHE A 20 -0.50 -2.98 -12.15
C PHE A 20 -1.14 -2.37 -10.91
N TYR A 21 -2.08 -3.07 -10.27
CA TYR A 21 -2.66 -2.59 -9.02
C TYR A 21 -1.63 -2.43 -7.90
N LEU A 22 -0.69 -3.38 -7.75
CA LEU A 22 0.35 -3.28 -6.73
C LEU A 22 1.32 -2.14 -7.00
N VAL A 23 1.69 -1.91 -8.26
CA VAL A 23 2.54 -0.78 -8.68
C VAL A 23 1.86 0.55 -8.39
N GLU A 24 0.58 0.68 -8.74
CA GLU A 24 -0.21 1.87 -8.46
C GLU A 24 -0.34 2.14 -6.95
N LEU A 25 -0.67 1.11 -6.17
CA LEU A 25 -0.79 1.22 -4.71
C LEU A 25 0.52 1.64 -4.04
N ALA A 26 1.65 1.05 -4.46
CA ALA A 26 2.97 1.42 -3.98
C ALA A 26 3.32 2.87 -4.36
N SER A 27 2.95 3.31 -5.57
CA SER A 27 3.20 4.68 -6.05
C SER A 27 2.41 5.71 -5.24
N ILE A 28 1.14 5.43 -4.93
CA ILE A 28 0.31 6.30 -4.09
C ILE A 28 0.87 6.38 -2.66
N LEU A 29 1.29 5.25 -2.07
CA LEU A 29 1.95 5.24 -0.77
C LEU A 29 3.24 6.07 -0.78
N HIS A 30 4.06 5.92 -1.81
CA HIS A 30 5.30 6.68 -1.96
C HIS A 30 5.05 8.18 -2.10
N MET A 31 4.03 8.57 -2.87
CA MET A 31 3.60 9.96 -2.97
C MET A 31 3.17 10.51 -1.61
N PHE A 32 2.31 9.77 -0.89
CA PHE A 32 1.84 10.16 0.45
C PHE A 32 3.01 10.34 1.43
N TRP A 33 3.96 9.41 1.46
CA TRP A 33 5.17 9.52 2.27
C TRP A 33 5.98 10.79 1.94
N ASN A 34 6.18 11.07 0.65
CA ASN A 34 6.97 12.22 0.21
C ASN A 34 6.33 13.57 0.53
N MET A 35 5.00 13.68 0.58
CA MET A 35 4.32 14.94 0.95
C MET A 35 4.76 15.45 2.33
N GLY A 36 5.10 14.54 3.27
CA GLY A 36 5.62 14.88 4.59
C GLY A 36 6.97 15.60 4.61
N LYS A 37 7.71 15.60 3.49
CA LYS A 37 8.95 16.38 3.31
C LYS A 37 8.66 17.86 3.10
N THR A 38 7.66 18.17 2.28
CA THR A 38 7.29 19.54 1.92
C THR A 38 6.34 20.17 2.94
N ASN A 39 5.38 19.40 3.45
CA ASN A 39 4.43 19.86 4.45
C ASN A 39 4.37 18.87 5.62
N LYS A 40 4.73 19.35 6.81
CA LYS A 40 4.79 18.56 8.04
C LYS A 40 3.44 17.98 8.46
N ASP A 41 2.33 18.59 8.05
CA ASP A 41 0.97 18.10 8.36
C ASP A 41 0.65 16.77 7.66
N TYR A 42 1.38 16.42 6.61
CA TYR A 42 1.26 15.14 5.90
C TYR A 42 2.19 14.05 6.45
N ARG A 43 3.04 14.35 7.44
CA ARG A 43 3.87 13.31 8.07
C ARG A 43 2.99 12.26 8.74
N ILE A 44 3.40 11.01 8.63
CA ILE A 44 2.67 9.91 9.25
C ILE A 44 2.64 10.04 10.76
N VAL A 45 3.79 10.42 11.33
CA VAL A 45 3.93 10.71 12.77
C VAL A 45 3.75 12.21 12.98
N CYS A 46 2.69 12.56 13.71
CA CYS A 46 2.38 13.92 14.14
C CYS A 46 2.48 13.99 15.67
N GLU A 47 3.59 14.52 16.20
CA GLU A 47 3.84 14.62 17.65
C GLU A 47 2.72 15.33 18.42
N LYS A 48 2.10 16.34 17.80
CA LYS A 48 1.01 17.12 18.38
C LYS A 48 -0.37 16.47 18.25
N ASN A 49 -0.49 15.35 17.53
CA ASN A 49 -1.76 14.68 17.27
C ASN A 49 -1.60 13.15 17.18
N ILE A 50 -1.70 12.50 18.35
CA ILE A 50 -1.58 11.05 18.48
C ILE A 50 -2.71 10.30 17.77
N LYS A 51 -3.94 10.84 17.77
CA LYS A 51 -5.09 10.20 17.10
C LYS A 51 -4.86 10.12 15.59
N LEU A 52 -4.36 11.20 14.99
CA LEU A 52 -4.02 11.25 13.56
C LEU A 52 -2.86 10.30 13.23
N THR A 53 -1.85 10.23 14.10
CA THR A 53 -0.73 9.30 13.96
C THR A 53 -1.22 7.85 13.92
N ASN A 54 -2.05 7.45 14.88
CA ASN A 54 -2.60 6.09 14.95
C ASN A 54 -3.44 5.76 13.71
N ALA A 55 -4.28 6.68 13.25
CA ALA A 55 -5.08 6.47 12.04
C ALA A 55 -4.20 6.26 10.79
N ARG A 56 -3.10 7.04 10.66
CA ARG A 56 -2.16 6.91 9.55
C ARG A 56 -1.31 5.64 9.63
N LEU A 57 -0.93 5.20 10.83
CA LEU A 57 -0.23 3.92 11.03
C LEU A 57 -1.12 2.73 10.62
N ILE A 58 -2.38 2.71 11.06
CA ILE A 58 -3.35 1.67 10.67
C ILE A 58 -3.54 1.66 9.14
N LEU A 59 -3.61 2.84 8.50
CA LEU A 59 -3.69 2.92 7.04
C LEU A 59 -2.47 2.28 6.36
N ILE A 60 -1.27 2.53 6.85
CA ILE A 60 -0.03 1.95 6.29
C ILE A 60 0.01 0.45 6.51
N GLU A 61 -0.38 -0.04 7.69
CA GLU A 61 -0.46 -1.48 7.97
C GLU A 61 -1.45 -2.17 7.01
N ALA A 62 -2.60 -1.55 6.74
CA ALA A 62 -3.57 -2.08 5.77
C ALA A 62 -2.98 -2.13 4.35
N VAL A 63 -2.27 -1.08 3.91
CA VAL A 63 -1.57 -1.07 2.63
C VAL A 63 -0.47 -2.14 2.57
N GLN A 64 0.30 -2.30 3.66
CA GLN A 64 1.33 -3.32 3.79
C GLN A 64 0.73 -4.73 3.66
N ALA A 65 -0.42 -5.00 4.28
CA ALA A 65 -1.11 -6.28 4.18
C ALA A 65 -1.51 -6.61 2.73
N VAL A 66 -2.02 -5.62 1.98
CA VAL A 66 -2.37 -5.77 0.56
C VAL A 66 -1.13 -6.03 -0.29
N LEU A 67 -0.05 -5.26 -0.10
CA LEU A 67 1.20 -5.46 -0.83
C LEU A 67 1.81 -6.84 -0.56
N LYS A 68 1.88 -7.27 0.71
CA LYS A 68 2.36 -8.60 1.10
C LYS A 68 1.51 -9.71 0.46
N SER A 69 0.18 -9.56 0.50
CA SER A 69 -0.75 -10.51 -0.14
C SER A 69 -0.52 -10.62 -1.64
N GLY A 70 -0.34 -9.49 -2.33
CA GLY A 70 -0.14 -9.48 -3.77
C GLY A 70 1.22 -10.03 -4.21
N LEU A 71 2.30 -9.66 -3.52
CA LEU A 71 3.63 -10.22 -3.77
C LEU A 71 3.65 -11.74 -3.56
N LYS A 72 2.95 -12.25 -2.55
CA LYS A 72 2.81 -13.70 -2.32
C LYS A 72 2.12 -14.40 -3.50
N ILE A 73 1.09 -13.82 -4.10
CA ILE A 73 0.44 -14.35 -5.32
C ILE A 73 1.44 -14.43 -6.49
N LEU A 74 2.32 -13.42 -6.60
CA LEU A 74 3.37 -13.36 -7.61
C LEU A 74 4.59 -14.25 -7.29
N SER A 75 4.54 -15.05 -6.23
CA SER A 75 5.67 -15.86 -5.73
C SER A 75 6.92 -15.04 -5.40
N ILE A 76 6.75 -13.76 -5.04
CA ILE A 76 7.81 -12.86 -4.59
C ILE A 76 7.76 -12.81 -3.07
N LYS A 77 8.89 -13.11 -2.41
CA LYS A 77 9.00 -13.01 -0.95
C LYS A 77 9.12 -11.53 -0.54
N PRO A 78 8.16 -10.96 0.22
CA PRO A 78 8.29 -9.61 0.75
C PRO A 78 9.43 -9.55 1.76
N VAL A 79 10.28 -8.52 1.68
CA VAL A 79 11.30 -8.22 2.68
C VAL A 79 10.77 -7.21 3.68
N GLU A 80 11.13 -7.35 4.95
CA GLU A 80 10.72 -6.41 6.01
C GLU A 80 11.59 -5.15 6.07
N LYS A 81 12.82 -5.25 5.57
CA LYS A 81 13.79 -4.17 5.51
C LYS A 81 14.58 -4.30 4.20
N MET A 82 14.75 -3.18 3.50
CA MET A 82 15.64 -3.03 2.33
C MET A 82 16.92 -2.31 2.75
#